data_AF-A0A3D4IME1-F1
#
_entry.id   AF-A0A3D4IME1-F1
#
_cell.length_a   1.000
_cell.length_b   1.000
_cell.length_c   1.000
_cell.angle_alpha   90.00
_cell.angle_beta   90.00
_cell.angle_gamma   90.00
#
_symmetry.space_group_name_H-M   'P 1'
#
loop_
_entity.id
_entity.type
_entity.pdbx_description
1 polymer ?
#
loop_
_entity_poly.entity_id
_entity_poly.type
_entity_poly.pdbx_seq_one_letter_code
_entity_poly.pdbx_strand_id
1 'polypeptide(L)'
;MKKVFYLIIYYLLLNGAKAQSLSTIKEYDRMFKTYPYSDPDPIPKFELIYPYFRFDGYTDKAVNKNWKVVELENDYIKVMILPEIGGKIWTAIEKSTGKPFIYFNQVVKFRDIAMRGAWTSGGIEANYGIIGHTPNCSTPVDYWNEKKADGSVSCFIGTLDLLTQTYWTLEINLPKDKAFFTTRSFWHNSTGVEQPYYTWMNAGLKAAGNLQFIYPGNKYLG
;
A
#
# COMPACT_ATOMS: atom_id res chain seq x y z
N MET A 1 -54.76 -7.29 -22.43
CA MET A 1 -53.56 -8.13 -22.16
C MET A 1 -52.27 -7.58 -22.76
N LYS A 2 -52.19 -7.29 -24.07
CA LYS A 2 -50.95 -6.78 -24.71
C LYS A 2 -50.40 -5.47 -24.10
N LYS A 3 -51.23 -4.48 -23.76
CA LYS A 3 -50.79 -3.20 -23.15
C LYS A 3 -50.14 -3.35 -21.77
N VAL A 4 -50.61 -4.29 -20.95
CA VAL A 4 -50.06 -4.56 -19.62
C VAL A 4 -48.69 -5.23 -19.72
N PHE A 5 -48.51 -6.09 -20.73
CA PHE A 5 -47.23 -6.74 -21.00
C PHE A 5 -46.14 -5.73 -21.41
N TYR A 6 -46.48 -4.76 -22.26
CA TYR A 6 -45.55 -3.67 -22.62
C TYR A 6 -45.21 -2.76 -21.43
N LEU A 7 -46.17 -2.49 -20.52
CA LEU A 7 -45.90 -1.74 -19.30
C LEU A 7 -44.93 -2.48 -18.35
N ILE A 8 -45.08 -3.80 -18.22
CA ILE A 8 -44.19 -4.63 -17.39
C ILE A 8 -42.78 -4.68 -17.98
N ILE A 9 -42.65 -4.84 -19.30
CA ILE A 9 -41.34 -4.78 -19.98
C ILE A 9 -40.70 -3.39 -19.81
N TYR A 10 -41.47 -2.32 -19.95
CA TYR A 10 -40.99 -0.96 -19.74
C TYR A 10 -40.57 -0.71 -18.28
N TYR A 11 -41.29 -1.26 -17.31
CA TYR A 11 -40.95 -1.18 -15.89
C TYR A 11 -39.71 -2.03 -15.53
N LEU A 12 -39.51 -3.18 -16.18
CA LEU A 12 -38.30 -4.01 -16.05
C LEU A 12 -37.08 -3.38 -16.73
N LEU A 13 -37.26 -2.66 -17.84
CA LEU A 13 -36.20 -1.90 -18.51
C LEU A 13 -35.83 -0.62 -17.74
N LEU A 14 -36.80 0.02 -17.08
CA LEU A 14 -36.57 1.19 -16.21
C LEU A 14 -35.94 0.82 -14.86
N ASN A 15 -36.23 -0.37 -14.33
CA ASN A 15 -35.46 -1.00 -13.25
C ASN A 15 -34.24 -1.76 -13.80
N GLY A 16 -33.65 -1.24 -14.88
CA GLY A 16 -32.43 -1.77 -15.46
C GLY A 16 -31.44 -2.08 -14.36
N ALA A 17 -30.90 -3.30 -14.41
CA ALA A 17 -29.88 -3.78 -13.50
C ALA A 17 -28.88 -2.64 -13.24
N LYS A 18 -28.74 -2.20 -11.98
CA LYS A 18 -27.71 -1.22 -11.64
C LYS A 18 -26.38 -1.85 -12.04
N ALA A 19 -25.81 -1.37 -13.14
CA ALA A 19 -24.50 -1.81 -13.56
C ALA A 19 -23.52 -1.48 -12.43
N GLN A 20 -22.62 -2.43 -12.15
CA GLN A 20 -21.57 -2.26 -11.16
C GLN A 20 -20.82 -0.96 -11.44
N SER A 21 -20.58 -0.15 -10.40
CA SER A 21 -19.83 1.09 -10.57
C SER A 21 -18.41 0.76 -11.02
N LEU A 22 -17.83 1.62 -11.87
CA LEU A 22 -16.39 1.53 -12.15
C LEU A 22 -15.61 1.82 -10.87
N SER A 23 -14.43 1.20 -10.73
CA SER A 23 -13.51 1.61 -9.67
C SER A 23 -13.07 3.06 -9.91
N THR A 24 -12.78 3.77 -8.83
CA THR A 24 -12.37 5.17 -8.84
C THR A 24 -11.03 5.36 -8.15
N ILE A 25 -10.29 6.38 -8.58
CA ILE A 25 -9.06 6.84 -7.93
C ILE A 25 -9.29 8.27 -7.48
N LYS A 26 -8.88 8.59 -6.25
CA LYS A 26 -8.82 9.97 -5.73
C LYS A 26 -7.47 10.24 -5.10
N GLU A 27 -6.99 11.45 -5.32
CA GLU A 27 -5.80 11.97 -4.64
C GLU A 27 -6.23 13.11 -3.72
N TYR A 28 -5.79 13.07 -2.48
CA TYR A 28 -6.10 14.12 -1.50
C TYR A 28 -5.07 14.09 -0.37
N ASP A 29 -4.99 15.21 0.34
CA ASP A 29 -4.20 15.27 1.56
C ASP A 29 -5.06 14.86 2.77
N ARG A 30 -4.53 13.95 3.58
CA ARG A 30 -5.15 13.53 4.84
C ARG A 30 -4.25 13.88 6.01
N MET A 31 -4.82 14.57 6.99
CA MET A 31 -4.13 14.86 8.24
C MET A 31 -3.98 13.60 9.08
N PHE A 32 -2.76 13.32 9.51
CA PHE A 32 -2.46 12.34 10.55
C PHE A 32 -1.68 13.00 11.68
N LYS A 33 -2.01 12.62 12.92
CA LYS A 33 -1.10 12.83 14.03
C LYS A 33 0.18 12.04 13.75
N THR A 34 1.30 12.74 13.67
CA THR A 34 2.57 12.22 13.17
C THR A 34 3.66 12.41 14.22
N TYR A 35 4.42 11.38 14.51
CA TYR A 35 5.61 11.42 15.36
C TYR A 35 6.83 11.29 14.44
N PRO A 36 7.45 12.41 14.03
CA PRO A 36 8.50 12.41 13.03
C PRO A 36 9.78 11.73 13.55
N TYR A 37 10.69 11.45 12.61
CA TYR A 37 12.07 11.10 12.87
C TYR A 37 12.98 12.23 12.39
N SER A 38 14.22 12.25 12.87
CA SER A 38 15.23 13.28 12.59
C SER A 38 16.64 12.70 12.73
N ASP A 39 17.65 13.57 12.75
CA ASP A 39 19.05 13.20 13.03
C ASP A 39 19.64 12.22 12.00
N PRO A 40 19.81 12.64 10.73
CA PRO A 40 20.52 11.84 9.75
C PRO A 40 22.00 11.73 10.14
N ASP A 41 22.50 10.51 10.34
CA ASP A 41 23.92 10.25 10.61
C ASP A 41 24.76 10.71 9.40
N PRO A 42 25.61 11.74 9.54
CA PRO A 42 26.40 12.26 8.43
C PRO A 42 27.55 11.32 8.03
N ILE A 43 27.85 10.29 8.85
CA ILE A 43 28.93 9.34 8.60
C ILE A 43 28.43 8.23 7.65
N PRO A 44 29.01 8.11 6.45
CA PRO A 44 28.58 7.07 5.50
C PRO A 44 28.80 5.66 6.06
N LYS A 45 27.77 4.80 5.97
CA LYS A 45 27.82 3.39 6.35
C LYS A 45 27.98 2.50 5.13
N PHE A 46 29.22 2.35 4.65
CA PHE A 46 29.55 1.66 3.38
C PHE A 46 29.09 0.21 3.28
N GLU A 47 28.91 -0.49 4.40
CA GLU A 47 28.66 -1.95 4.39
C GLU A 47 27.19 -2.34 4.41
N LEU A 48 26.27 -1.44 4.78
CA LEU A 48 24.88 -1.82 5.11
C LEU A 48 23.83 -1.05 4.31
N ILE A 49 23.98 0.27 4.22
CA ILE A 49 22.92 1.15 3.72
C ILE A 49 23.41 2.28 2.80
N TYR A 50 24.70 2.31 2.45
CA TYR A 50 25.23 3.33 1.54
C TYR A 50 24.51 3.30 0.18
N PRO A 51 24.12 4.45 -0.41
CA PRO A 51 24.45 5.82 -0.03
C PRO A 51 23.44 6.51 0.90
N TYR A 52 22.53 5.76 1.53
CA TYR A 52 21.51 6.33 2.41
C TYR A 52 22.05 6.72 3.79
N PHE A 53 21.47 7.78 4.36
CA PHE A 53 21.60 8.09 5.78
C PHE A 53 20.78 7.12 6.64
N ARG A 54 21.35 6.74 7.79
CA ARG A 54 20.62 6.24 8.95
C ARG A 54 20.03 7.43 9.71
N PHE A 55 18.84 7.27 10.27
CA PHE A 55 18.24 8.25 11.18
C PHE A 55 18.09 7.64 12.56
N ASP A 56 18.52 8.35 13.60
CA ASP A 56 18.47 7.86 14.99
C ASP A 56 17.64 8.75 15.93
N GLY A 57 17.12 9.87 15.42
CA GLY A 57 16.25 10.77 16.17
C GLY A 57 14.78 10.34 16.09
N TYR A 58 14.16 10.03 17.23
CA TYR A 58 12.73 9.70 17.32
C TYR A 58 12.06 10.45 18.46
N THR A 59 10.90 11.05 18.18
CA THR A 59 10.16 11.79 19.20
C THR A 59 8.91 11.06 19.69
N ASP A 60 8.51 11.39 20.91
CA ASP A 60 7.21 11.10 21.53
C ASP A 60 6.24 12.28 21.42
N LYS A 61 6.68 13.42 20.88
CA LYS A 61 5.83 14.59 20.60
C LYS A 61 5.26 14.49 19.20
N ALA A 62 3.94 14.58 19.09
CA ALA A 62 3.26 14.49 17.81
C ALA A 62 2.99 15.87 17.21
N VAL A 63 3.01 15.95 15.89
CA VAL A 63 2.58 17.09 15.09
C VAL A 63 1.44 16.67 14.16
N ASN A 64 0.54 17.59 13.84
CA ASN A 64 -0.43 17.37 12.77
C ASN A 64 0.27 17.58 11.43
N LYS A 65 0.32 16.54 10.61
CA LYS A 65 0.92 16.59 9.27
C LYS A 65 -0.07 16.06 8.26
N ASN A 66 -0.22 16.78 7.16
CA ASN A 66 -0.93 16.32 5.98
C ASN A 66 -0.01 15.38 5.20
N TRP A 67 -0.56 14.21 4.85
CA TRP A 67 0.10 13.22 4.01
C TRP A 67 -0.74 12.99 2.77
N LYS A 68 -0.07 12.88 1.63
CA LYS A 68 -0.72 12.55 0.36
C LYS A 68 -1.27 11.14 0.39
N VAL A 69 -2.55 11.01 0.06
CA VAL A 69 -3.28 9.75 -0.08
C VAL A 69 -3.63 9.53 -1.54
N VAL A 70 -3.35 8.33 -2.04
CA VAL A 70 -4.01 7.77 -3.23
C VAL A 70 -5.03 6.75 -2.73
N GLU A 71 -6.31 7.00 -2.98
CA GLU A 71 -7.41 6.12 -2.60
C GLU A 71 -8.01 5.43 -3.83
N LEU A 72 -8.00 4.11 -3.83
CA LEU A 72 -8.73 3.28 -4.79
C LEU A 72 -10.04 2.85 -4.15
N GLU A 73 -11.17 3.03 -4.84
CA GLU A 73 -12.49 2.68 -4.29
C GLU A 73 -13.38 2.03 -5.35
N ASN A 74 -14.03 0.93 -5.00
CA ASN A 74 -15.14 0.33 -5.75
C ASN A 74 -16.38 0.19 -4.83
N ASP A 75 -17.39 -0.57 -5.25
CA ASP A 75 -18.61 -0.75 -4.45
C ASP A 75 -18.36 -1.49 -3.12
N TYR A 76 -17.29 -2.28 -3.01
CA TYR A 76 -17.01 -3.20 -1.90
C TYR A 76 -15.95 -2.72 -0.93
N ILE A 77 -14.83 -2.19 -1.43
CA ILE A 77 -13.68 -1.86 -0.61
C ILE A 77 -13.07 -0.50 -0.99
N LYS A 78 -12.34 0.08 -0.02
CA LYS A 78 -11.44 1.22 -0.22
C LYS A 78 -10.02 0.80 0.13
N VAL A 79 -9.04 1.17 -0.70
CA VAL A 79 -7.62 0.93 -0.48
C VAL A 79 -6.92 2.27 -0.38
N MET A 80 -6.22 2.51 0.73
CA MET A 80 -5.48 3.74 0.99
C MET A 80 -3.99 3.50 0.82
N ILE A 81 -3.34 4.31 0.00
CA ILE A 81 -1.90 4.21 -0.29
C ILE A 81 -1.27 5.55 0.09
N LEU A 82 -0.10 5.52 0.75
CA LEU A 82 0.69 6.70 1.10
C LEU A 82 2.01 6.71 0.31
N PRO A 83 2.06 7.37 -0.87
CA PRO A 83 3.28 7.48 -1.67
C PRO A 83 4.45 8.09 -0.92
N GLU A 84 4.19 9.02 0.00
CA GLU A 84 5.21 9.71 0.79
C GLU A 84 5.85 8.83 1.89
N ILE A 85 5.30 7.63 2.14
CA ILE A 85 5.79 6.66 3.13
C ILE A 85 6.02 5.32 2.43
N GLY A 86 6.99 5.29 1.53
CA GLY A 86 7.39 4.08 0.80
C GLY A 86 6.33 3.51 -0.15
N GLY A 87 5.29 4.28 -0.47
CA GLY A 87 4.13 3.77 -1.20
C GLY A 87 3.33 2.73 -0.40
N LYS A 88 3.45 2.72 0.93
CA LYS A 88 2.77 1.75 1.79
C LYS A 88 1.26 1.74 1.53
N ILE A 89 0.69 0.54 1.40
CA ILE A 89 -0.76 0.34 1.44
C ILE A 89 -1.17 0.52 2.90
N TRP A 90 -1.59 1.72 3.27
CA TRP A 90 -1.80 2.11 4.67
C TRP A 90 -2.94 1.34 5.33
N THR A 91 -4.01 1.08 4.59
CA THR A 91 -5.11 0.20 5.01
C THR A 91 -6.00 -0.17 3.83
N ALA A 92 -6.87 -1.16 4.03
CA ALA A 92 -8.03 -1.39 3.19
C ALA A 92 -9.27 -1.65 4.06
N ILE A 93 -10.39 -1.03 3.66
CA ILE A 93 -11.65 -1.00 4.40
C ILE A 93 -12.71 -1.75 3.61
N GLU A 94 -13.42 -2.67 4.25
CA GLU A 94 -14.62 -3.30 3.70
C GLU A 94 -15.83 -2.40 4.00
N LYS A 95 -16.57 -2.02 2.95
CA LYS A 95 -17.55 -0.93 3.00
C LYS A 95 -18.85 -1.31 3.70
N SER A 96 -19.30 -2.57 3.66
CA SER A 96 -20.55 -2.96 4.31
C SER A 96 -20.44 -2.94 5.84
N THR A 97 -19.25 -3.18 6.38
CA THR A 97 -18.96 -3.11 7.82
C THR A 97 -18.30 -1.80 8.24
N GLY A 98 -17.70 -1.07 7.29
CA GLY A 98 -16.88 0.11 7.57
C GLY A 98 -15.57 -0.22 8.31
N LYS A 99 -15.18 -1.49 8.37
CA LYS A 99 -14.03 -1.96 9.16
C LYS A 99 -12.80 -2.20 8.29
N PRO A 100 -11.60 -1.86 8.79
CA PRO A 100 -10.37 -2.21 8.12
C PRO A 100 -10.08 -3.71 8.24
N PHE A 101 -9.73 -4.37 7.14
CA PHE A 101 -9.23 -5.76 7.15
C PHE A 101 -7.70 -5.84 7.09
N ILE A 102 -7.04 -4.73 6.76
CA ILE A 102 -5.59 -4.49 6.96
C ILE A 102 -5.45 -3.52 8.12
N TYR A 103 -4.59 -3.82 9.09
CA TYR A 103 -4.45 -3.01 10.31
C TYR A 103 -4.22 -1.53 9.98
N PHE A 104 -5.20 -0.71 10.35
CA PHE A 104 -5.18 0.72 10.13
C PHE A 104 -4.58 1.43 11.34
N ASN A 105 -3.33 1.88 11.20
CA ASN A 105 -2.74 2.76 12.19
C ASN A 105 -3.32 4.17 12.03
N GLN A 106 -3.94 4.67 13.10
CA GLN A 106 -4.58 6.00 13.10
C GLN A 106 -3.57 7.14 13.24
N VAL A 107 -2.29 6.82 13.47
CA VAL A 107 -1.19 7.78 13.56
C VAL A 107 -0.02 7.34 12.69
N VAL A 108 0.79 8.31 12.24
CA VAL A 108 2.06 8.02 11.56
C VAL A 108 3.17 8.13 12.59
N LYS A 109 3.57 7.02 13.20
CA LYS A 109 4.58 7.01 14.27
C LYS A 109 5.84 6.28 13.81
N PHE A 110 6.90 7.03 13.50
CA PHE A 110 8.17 6.45 13.07
C PHE A 110 8.97 5.91 14.26
N ARG A 111 9.51 4.70 14.16
CA ARG A 111 10.37 4.04 15.16
C ARG A 111 11.54 3.32 14.50
N ASP A 112 12.54 3.03 15.32
CA ASP A 112 13.82 2.45 14.91
C ASP A 112 13.71 0.95 14.58
N ILE A 113 13.35 0.64 13.33
CA ILE A 113 13.13 -0.73 12.84
C ILE A 113 13.70 -0.94 11.43
N ALA A 114 13.61 0.05 10.53
CA ALA A 114 14.08 -0.09 9.15
C ALA A 114 15.61 -0.03 9.02
N MET A 115 16.12 -0.39 7.84
CA MET A 115 17.54 -0.24 7.51
C MET A 115 18.04 1.20 7.76
N ARG A 116 17.23 2.20 7.40
CA ARG A 116 17.49 3.63 7.68
C ARG A 116 16.93 4.10 9.03
N GLY A 117 16.57 3.16 9.90
CA GLY A 117 15.96 3.41 11.20
C GLY A 117 14.45 3.62 11.08
N ALA A 118 14.02 4.73 10.47
CA ALA A 118 12.61 5.12 10.46
C ALA A 118 11.67 4.11 9.77
N TRP A 119 10.66 3.63 10.53
CA TRP A 119 9.61 2.74 10.04
C TRP A 119 8.28 2.96 10.78
N THR A 120 7.14 2.63 10.15
CA THR A 120 5.79 2.74 10.72
C THR A 120 5.06 1.39 10.79
N SER A 121 4.31 1.13 11.85
CA SER A 121 3.52 -0.10 11.96
C SER A 121 2.19 -0.04 11.21
N GLY A 122 1.72 -1.21 10.77
CA GLY A 122 0.46 -1.38 10.07
C GLY A 122 0.56 -1.32 8.55
N GLY A 123 -0.59 -1.43 7.90
CA GLY A 123 -0.67 -1.47 6.44
C GLY A 123 -0.04 -2.73 5.83
N ILE A 124 0.30 -2.64 4.56
CA ILE A 124 1.18 -3.57 3.85
C ILE A 124 2.36 -2.79 3.30
N GLU A 125 3.55 -3.15 3.75
CA GLU A 125 4.82 -2.61 3.29
C GLU A 125 5.40 -3.47 2.16
N ALA A 126 5.80 -2.81 1.08
CA ALA A 126 6.53 -3.45 0.00
C ALA A 126 8.03 -3.37 0.28
N ASN A 127 8.69 -4.53 0.42
CA ASN A 127 10.14 -4.61 0.60
C ASN A 127 10.79 -5.07 -0.70
N TYR A 128 11.77 -4.30 -1.16
CA TYR A 128 12.65 -4.59 -2.28
C TYR A 128 14.07 -4.16 -1.94
N GLY A 129 15.04 -4.80 -2.58
CA GLY A 129 16.47 -4.53 -2.40
C GLY A 129 17.19 -5.74 -1.83
N ILE A 130 18.04 -5.52 -0.83
CA ILE A 130 18.90 -6.58 -0.26
C ILE A 130 18.24 -7.30 0.92
N ILE A 131 17.58 -6.55 1.83
CA ILE A 131 16.81 -7.10 2.96
C ILE A 131 15.61 -6.19 3.28
N GLY A 132 14.63 -6.73 4.02
CA GLY A 132 13.62 -5.94 4.71
C GLY A 132 14.02 -5.67 6.17
N HIS A 133 13.60 -4.59 6.80
CA HIS A 133 12.77 -3.49 6.31
C HIS A 133 13.54 -2.50 5.43
N THR A 134 13.11 -2.34 4.17
CA THR A 134 13.85 -1.65 3.08
C THR A 134 14.18 -0.17 3.38
N PRO A 135 15.29 0.39 2.84
CA PRO A 135 15.60 1.83 2.98
C PRO A 135 14.52 2.77 2.41
N ASN A 136 13.63 2.30 1.55
CA ASN A 136 12.61 3.15 0.92
C ASN A 136 11.29 3.21 1.72
N CYS A 137 11.12 2.43 2.80
CA CYS A 137 9.83 2.21 3.47
C CYS A 137 9.25 3.45 4.19
N SER A 138 10.03 4.51 4.34
CA SER A 138 9.64 5.74 5.06
C SER A 138 10.03 7.02 4.32
N THR A 139 10.35 6.91 3.04
CA THR A 139 10.60 8.05 2.16
C THR A 139 9.61 8.07 0.99
N PRO A 140 9.41 9.23 0.35
CA PRO A 140 8.61 9.29 -0.86
C PRO A 140 9.12 8.36 -1.95
N VAL A 141 8.17 7.75 -2.66
CA VAL A 141 8.41 6.97 -3.88
C VAL A 141 7.61 7.61 -5.02
N ASP A 142 8.02 7.31 -6.25
CA ASP A 142 7.26 7.71 -7.43
C ASP A 142 5.95 6.93 -7.47
N TYR A 143 4.89 7.57 -7.98
CA TYR A 143 3.62 6.91 -8.19
C TYR A 143 2.91 7.41 -9.45
N TRP A 144 2.09 6.54 -10.04
CA TRP A 144 1.28 6.84 -11.22
C TRP A 144 -0.06 6.10 -11.14
N ASN A 145 -1.12 6.75 -11.59
CA ASN A 145 -2.50 6.27 -11.50
C ASN A 145 -3.07 5.97 -12.88
N GLU A 146 -3.76 4.83 -13.01
CA GLU A 146 -4.35 4.38 -14.27
C GLU A 146 -5.80 3.92 -14.08
N LYS A 147 -6.70 4.40 -14.95
CA LYS A 147 -8.05 3.84 -15.13
C LYS A 147 -8.02 2.90 -16.33
N LYS A 148 -8.40 1.64 -16.14
CA LYS A 148 -8.30 0.61 -17.18
C LYS A 148 -9.60 0.43 -17.95
N ALA A 149 -9.47 -0.10 -19.16
CA ALA A 149 -10.62 -0.36 -20.04
C ALA A 149 -11.63 -1.38 -19.46
N ASP A 150 -11.17 -2.30 -18.59
CA ASP A 150 -12.05 -3.25 -17.90
C ASP A 150 -12.86 -2.60 -16.75
N GLY A 151 -12.55 -1.35 -16.41
CA GLY A 151 -13.15 -0.57 -15.33
C GLY A 151 -12.46 -0.71 -13.98
N SER A 152 -11.38 -1.49 -13.90
CA SER A 152 -10.48 -1.49 -12.74
C SER A 152 -9.63 -0.22 -12.71
N VAL A 153 -8.98 0.00 -11.57
CA VAL A 153 -8.05 1.11 -11.37
C VAL A 153 -6.75 0.59 -10.76
N SER A 154 -5.63 1.19 -11.12
CA SER A 154 -4.32 0.87 -10.56
C SER A 154 -3.62 2.12 -10.04
N CYS A 155 -2.95 1.96 -8.90
CA CYS A 155 -1.87 2.85 -8.46
C CYS A 155 -0.57 2.07 -8.58
N PHE A 156 0.34 2.55 -9.42
CA PHE A 156 1.69 2.06 -9.52
C PHE A 156 2.55 2.88 -8.56
N ILE A 157 3.36 2.21 -7.75
CA ILE A 157 4.38 2.84 -6.91
C ILE A 157 5.74 2.26 -7.29
N GLY A 158 6.82 3.02 -7.13
CA GLY A 158 8.14 2.51 -7.44
C GLY A 158 9.25 3.49 -7.13
N THR A 159 10.47 2.99 -7.04
CA THR A 159 11.65 3.84 -6.90
C THR A 159 12.91 3.11 -7.35
N LEU A 160 13.95 3.88 -7.63
CA LEU A 160 15.30 3.37 -7.82
C LEU A 160 15.91 3.09 -6.44
N ASP A 161 16.15 1.82 -6.13
CA ASP A 161 16.91 1.44 -4.94
C ASP A 161 18.40 1.74 -5.19
N LEU A 162 18.97 2.64 -4.40
CA LEU A 162 20.35 3.08 -4.55
C LEU A 162 21.36 2.06 -4.02
N LEU A 163 20.95 1.09 -3.21
CA LEU A 163 21.85 0.01 -2.76
C LEU A 163 22.27 -0.87 -3.93
N THR A 164 21.30 -1.18 -4.80
CA THR A 164 21.45 -2.14 -5.90
C THR A 164 21.43 -1.46 -7.28
N GLN A 165 21.14 -0.15 -7.34
CA GLN A 165 20.90 0.60 -8.57
C GLN A 165 19.84 -0.05 -9.47
N THR A 166 18.84 -0.69 -8.85
CA THR A 166 17.76 -1.38 -9.55
C THR A 166 16.43 -0.70 -9.29
N TYR A 167 15.55 -0.77 -10.28
CA TYR A 167 14.24 -0.16 -10.18
C TYR A 167 13.20 -1.22 -9.81
N TRP A 168 12.39 -0.95 -8.81
CA TRP A 168 11.21 -1.76 -8.51
C TRP A 168 9.94 -0.97 -8.74
N THR A 169 8.89 -1.67 -9.14
CA THR A 169 7.54 -1.13 -9.31
C THR A 169 6.53 -2.12 -8.78
N LEU A 170 5.56 -1.63 -8.03
CA LEU A 170 4.42 -2.41 -7.56
C LEU A 170 3.15 -1.79 -8.14
N GLU A 171 2.43 -2.57 -8.93
CA GLU A 171 1.06 -2.26 -9.27
C GLU A 171 0.14 -2.67 -8.11
N ILE A 172 -0.72 -1.76 -7.66
CA ILE A 172 -1.81 -2.02 -6.72
C ILE A 172 -3.12 -1.83 -7.49
N ASN A 173 -3.77 -2.93 -7.89
CA ASN A 173 -4.95 -2.91 -8.74
C ASN A 173 -6.23 -3.26 -7.97
N LEU A 174 -7.27 -2.45 -8.15
CA LEU A 174 -8.62 -2.68 -7.62
C LEU A 174 -9.61 -2.95 -8.76
N PRO A 175 -10.00 -4.21 -8.98
CA PRO A 175 -11.07 -4.57 -9.92
C PRO A 175 -12.42 -3.94 -9.52
N LYS A 176 -13.27 -3.60 -10.48
CA LYS A 176 -14.57 -2.96 -10.22
C LYS A 176 -15.57 -3.84 -9.46
N ASP A 177 -15.47 -5.15 -9.63
CA ASP A 177 -16.48 -6.14 -9.22
C ASP A 177 -15.94 -7.11 -8.15
N LYS A 178 -14.82 -6.79 -7.49
CA LYS A 178 -14.17 -7.68 -6.51
C LYS A 178 -14.01 -7.02 -5.14
N ALA A 179 -14.17 -7.80 -4.08
CA ALA A 179 -13.88 -7.40 -2.71
C ALA A 179 -12.43 -7.70 -2.29
N PHE A 180 -11.50 -7.69 -3.26
CA PHE A 180 -10.07 -7.79 -3.04
C PHE A 180 -9.35 -6.85 -4.00
N PHE A 181 -8.12 -6.50 -3.66
CA PHE A 181 -7.18 -5.88 -4.59
C PHE A 181 -6.04 -6.86 -4.85
N THR A 182 -5.30 -6.63 -5.93
CA THR A 182 -4.13 -7.43 -6.29
C THR A 182 -2.89 -6.56 -6.24
N THR A 183 -1.75 -7.21 -6.04
CA THR A 183 -0.44 -6.57 -6.21
C THR A 183 0.36 -7.32 -7.26
N ARG A 184 1.10 -6.60 -8.10
CA ARG A 184 2.00 -7.18 -9.10
C ARG A 184 3.33 -6.46 -9.08
N SER A 185 4.39 -7.20 -8.83
CA SER A 185 5.73 -6.68 -8.65
C SER A 185 6.53 -6.81 -9.93
N PHE A 186 7.27 -5.75 -10.26
CA PHE A 186 8.23 -5.70 -11.35
C PHE A 186 9.56 -5.21 -10.77
N TRP A 187 10.64 -5.84 -11.20
CA TRP A 187 11.98 -5.45 -10.84
C TRP A 187 12.85 -5.47 -12.08
N HIS A 188 13.69 -4.46 -12.22
CA HIS A 188 14.55 -4.28 -13.37
C HIS A 188 15.95 -3.87 -12.92
N ASN A 189 16.93 -4.72 -13.24
CA ASN A 189 18.35 -4.40 -13.16
C ASN A 189 18.82 -3.88 -14.53
N SER A 190 19.08 -2.57 -14.60
CA SER A 190 19.64 -1.92 -15.80
C SER A 190 21.17 -1.85 -15.78
N THR A 191 21.82 -2.38 -14.75
CA THR A 191 23.28 -2.38 -14.61
C THR A 191 23.92 -3.53 -15.41
N GLY A 192 25.22 -3.42 -15.68
CA GLY A 192 26.00 -4.47 -16.35
C GLY A 192 26.46 -5.61 -15.45
N VAL A 193 26.04 -5.64 -14.18
CA VAL A 193 26.46 -6.63 -13.18
C VAL A 193 25.25 -7.24 -12.48
N GLU A 194 25.41 -8.46 -11.98
CA GLU A 194 24.38 -9.10 -11.15
C GLU A 194 24.17 -8.30 -9.85
N GLN A 195 22.90 -8.22 -9.42
CA GLN A 195 22.50 -7.51 -8.21
C GLN A 195 21.74 -8.46 -7.29
N PRO A 196 21.97 -8.40 -5.96
CA PRO A 196 21.18 -9.17 -5.01
C PRO A 196 19.72 -8.73 -5.04
N TYR A 197 18.82 -9.67 -4.83
CA TYR A 197 17.39 -9.39 -4.79
C TYR A 197 16.69 -10.14 -3.65
N TYR A 198 15.96 -9.37 -2.86
CA TYR A 198 15.08 -9.80 -1.80
C TYR A 198 13.76 -9.05 -1.94
N THR A 199 12.65 -9.76 -1.82
CA THR A 199 11.33 -9.14 -1.76
C THR A 199 10.42 -9.80 -0.74
N TRP A 200 9.65 -8.96 -0.03
CA TRP A 200 8.65 -9.41 0.91
C TRP A 200 7.53 -8.37 1.08
N MET A 201 6.29 -8.83 1.10
CA MET A 201 5.14 -7.98 1.42
C MET A 201 4.79 -8.20 2.90
N ASN A 202 5.07 -7.21 3.74
CA ASN A 202 4.82 -7.31 5.17
C ASN A 202 3.46 -6.70 5.52
N ALA A 203 2.49 -7.53 5.88
CA ALA A 203 1.14 -7.11 6.22
C ALA A 203 0.90 -7.08 7.73
N GLY A 204 0.54 -5.90 8.25
CA GLY A 204 0.07 -5.73 9.61
C GLY A 204 -1.40 -6.12 9.75
N LEU A 205 -1.70 -7.05 10.66
CA LEU A 205 -3.06 -7.47 10.99
C LEU A 205 -3.35 -7.23 12.47
N LYS A 206 -4.60 -6.93 12.79
CA LYS A 206 -5.03 -6.80 14.18
C LYS A 206 -5.05 -8.18 14.83
N ALA A 207 -4.17 -8.42 15.79
CA ALA A 207 -4.14 -9.64 16.60
C ALA A 207 -4.83 -9.41 17.95
N ALA A 208 -6.03 -9.95 18.13
CA ALA A 208 -6.76 -9.90 19.40
C ALA A 208 -7.78 -11.05 19.49
N GLY A 209 -8.09 -11.48 20.72
CA GLY A 209 -9.12 -12.49 21.00
C GLY A 209 -8.79 -13.86 20.39
N ASN A 210 -9.78 -14.51 19.78
CA ASN A 210 -9.68 -15.86 19.22
C ASN A 210 -9.17 -15.87 17.77
N LEU A 211 -8.18 -15.03 17.45
CA LEU A 211 -7.58 -14.98 16.11
C LEU A 211 -6.93 -16.32 15.77
N GLN A 212 -7.28 -16.89 14.61
CA GLN A 212 -6.65 -18.10 14.09
C GLN A 212 -5.73 -17.76 12.92
N PHE A 213 -4.51 -18.31 12.95
CA PHE A 213 -3.58 -18.25 11.82
C PHE A 213 -3.56 -19.61 11.14
N ILE A 214 -4.15 -19.67 9.94
CA ILE A 214 -4.27 -20.90 9.16
C ILE A 214 -3.28 -20.82 8.01
N TYR A 215 -2.28 -21.71 8.01
CA TYR A 215 -1.23 -21.76 6.99
C TYR A 215 -1.22 -23.16 6.34
N PRO A 216 -1.01 -23.28 5.00
CA PRO A 216 -1.08 -24.56 4.31
C PRO A 216 0.11 -25.51 4.59
N GLY A 217 1.05 -25.13 5.47
CA GLY A 217 2.23 -25.93 5.82
C GLY A 217 2.18 -26.46 7.27
N ASN A 218 2.80 -27.62 7.50
CA ASN A 218 2.93 -28.25 8.82
C ASN A 218 4.37 -28.28 9.37
N LYS A 219 5.30 -27.53 8.75
CA LYS A 219 6.70 -27.40 9.16
C LYS A 219 6.98 -25.94 9.53
N TYR A 220 7.86 -25.71 10.50
CA TYR A 220 8.29 -24.38 10.93
C TYR A 220 9.81 -24.31 11.14
N LEU A 221 10.37 -23.12 10.96
CA LEU A 221 11.74 -22.76 11.33
C LEU A 221 11.65 -21.90 12.59
N GLY A 222 12.49 -22.17 13.58
CA GLY A 222 12.50 -21.49 14.89
C GLY A 222 13.28 -20.19 14.88
#